data_AF-A0A5B8CQ98-F1
#
_entry.id   AF-A0A5B8CQ98-F1
#
_cell.length_a   1.000
_cell.length_b   1.000
_cell.length_c   1.000
_cell.angle_alpha   90.00
_cell.angle_beta   90.00
_cell.angle_gamma   90.00
#
_symmetry.space_group_name_H-M   'P 1'
#
loop_
_entity.id
_entity.type
_entity.pdbx_description
1 polymer ?
#
loop_
_entity_poly.entity_id
_entity_poly.type
_entity_poly.pdbx_seq_one_letter_code
_entity_poly.pdbx_strand_id
1 'polypeptide(L)'
;MYLGMASSVPRMSLALIAAMFCLPMITAYHQVPIPNFYGEWIAALCGLLALSPLLTKHFWQSSIPRASFIFLGLLLTIQLQMLFQMHPASPNVSLIEAYVSWAFFLTLLGWHLRKSLGLKSVVTTLAWALVLAAAINSVFVVLQLLLQFEILQTLNLAKLIPHLTSYGMLGQSNHFANITALAMCSLIYLYSRHACNRTWLIIGLLTGLCLLSLSGSRSSLLYLIAIAMLCWVRQRQPSSETESPDTAITLFRLSLILIPTFVILQIVLTTFLPQAFIHTPVARAMEAVINPSASLRWQFWQTSLALFNQSPLLGMGIGQIRWQTFVTADLPTINHAHMFFEHAHNLFLHLLTEVGLVGLIIVFAGLILWILPFFKQRSRDPETIWLLGILAILGIHSQLEYPLWYSYFLGICAFLLGVGEFSEIKLSHLSNAAKASLKLTFAAAFIYGLVQLTLMQIAYQKLERQIHIASQTEMSSSEKQTLVEEMLWVSDHSLLSPYGDLVLATYLVPNTAQADIQLSIAERAAQFIPLRRPCLNLVVLLEMNHRHPEALQLLRSLRRMAGDRLEQDIAQLPADNLALLNALLLQADTPPLKRSL
;
A
#
# COMPACT_ATOMS: atom_id res chain seq x y z
N MET A 1 40.62 7.53 -14.85
CA MET A 1 39.54 6.51 -14.85
C MET A 1 38.72 6.49 -13.55
N TYR A 2 39.33 6.65 -12.37
CA TYR A 2 38.62 6.73 -11.07
C TYR A 2 37.69 7.95 -10.88
N LEU A 3 38.00 9.11 -11.46
CA LEU A 3 37.17 10.33 -11.37
C LEU A 3 35.89 10.29 -12.22
N GLY A 4 35.88 9.51 -13.31
CA GLY A 4 34.69 9.35 -14.16
C GLY A 4 33.62 8.45 -13.52
N MET A 5 34.05 7.36 -12.86
CA MET A 5 33.16 6.41 -12.17
C MET A 5 32.52 6.99 -10.90
N ALA A 6 33.18 7.92 -10.20
CA ALA A 6 32.62 8.52 -8.99
C ALA A 6 31.35 9.37 -9.27
N SER A 7 31.23 9.93 -10.48
CA SER A 7 30.08 10.74 -10.90
C SER A 7 28.92 9.92 -11.48
N SER A 8 29.15 8.66 -11.86
CA SER A 8 28.14 7.82 -12.52
C SER A 8 27.20 7.13 -11.53
N VAL A 9 27.67 6.78 -10.33
CA VAL A 9 26.89 6.01 -9.34
C VAL A 9 25.63 6.77 -8.89
N PRO A 10 25.69 8.05 -8.43
CA PRO A 10 24.48 8.77 -8.03
C PRO A 10 23.47 8.96 -9.18
N ARG A 11 23.96 9.14 -10.42
CA ARG A 11 23.09 9.28 -11.61
C ARG A 11 22.38 7.97 -11.95
N MET A 12 23.08 6.83 -11.85
CA MET A 12 22.48 5.51 -12.03
C MET A 12 21.41 5.25 -10.96
N SER A 13 21.69 5.55 -9.69
CA SER A 13 20.71 5.47 -8.61
C SER A 13 19.48 6.33 -8.88
N LEU A 14 19.66 7.57 -9.36
CA LEU A 14 18.53 8.42 -9.70
C LEU A 14 17.70 7.84 -10.86
N ALA A 15 18.33 7.24 -11.87
CA ALA A 15 17.62 6.56 -12.95
C ALA A 15 16.82 5.35 -12.46
N LEU A 16 17.34 4.57 -11.51
CA LEU A 16 16.62 3.46 -10.87
C LEU A 16 15.45 3.95 -10.01
N ILE A 17 15.58 5.06 -9.30
CA ILE A 17 14.44 5.69 -8.59
C ILE A 17 13.42 6.24 -9.58
N ALA A 18 13.84 6.80 -10.71
CA ALA A 18 12.92 7.21 -11.77
C ALA A 18 12.15 6.02 -12.35
N ALA A 19 12.83 4.87 -12.54
CA ALA A 19 12.19 3.63 -12.92
C ALA A 19 11.20 3.15 -11.84
N MET A 20 11.52 3.26 -10.55
CA MET A 20 10.62 2.96 -9.44
C MET A 20 9.35 3.86 -9.45
N PHE A 21 9.47 5.12 -9.88
CA PHE A 21 8.34 6.05 -9.98
C PHE A 21 7.47 5.78 -11.23
N CYS A 22 7.95 4.99 -12.20
CA CYS A 22 7.27 4.79 -13.48
C CYS A 22 6.84 3.35 -13.74
N LEU A 23 7.77 2.38 -13.69
CA LEU A 23 7.53 0.99 -14.12
C LEU A 23 6.41 0.28 -13.33
N PRO A 24 6.33 0.39 -11.99
CA PRO A 24 5.22 -0.20 -11.24
C PRO A 24 3.85 0.31 -11.69
N MET A 25 3.77 1.57 -12.13
CA MET A 25 2.53 2.26 -12.50
C MET A 25 1.98 1.84 -13.87
N ILE A 26 2.77 1.12 -14.65
CA ILE A 26 2.44 0.68 -16.01
C ILE A 26 2.37 -0.85 -16.12
N THR A 27 2.33 -1.56 -14.99
CA THR A 27 2.22 -3.01 -14.94
C THR A 27 0.74 -3.41 -14.89
N ALA A 28 0.21 -3.94 -15.99
CA ALA A 28 -1.20 -4.33 -16.15
C ALA A 28 -1.50 -5.82 -15.91
N TYR A 29 -0.63 -6.50 -15.16
CA TYR A 29 -0.78 -7.92 -14.85
C TYR A 29 -1.22 -8.10 -13.40
N HIS A 30 -2.47 -8.53 -13.22
CA HIS A 30 -3.11 -8.66 -11.91
C HIS A 30 -3.68 -10.06 -11.74
N GLN A 31 -3.05 -10.87 -10.89
CA GLN A 31 -3.46 -12.25 -10.61
C GLN A 31 -3.56 -12.51 -9.11
N VAL A 32 -4.38 -13.49 -8.74
CA VAL A 32 -4.48 -13.96 -7.36
C VAL A 32 -3.22 -14.76 -6.99
N PRO A 33 -2.79 -14.75 -5.72
CA PRO A 33 -3.47 -14.20 -4.54
C PRO A 33 -3.17 -12.73 -4.25
N ILE A 34 -2.17 -12.13 -4.91
CA ILE A 34 -1.74 -10.74 -4.67
C ILE A 34 -1.79 -9.97 -5.99
N PRO A 35 -2.92 -9.31 -6.31
CA PRO A 35 -3.12 -8.66 -7.61
C PRO A 35 -2.04 -7.65 -7.99
N ASN A 36 -1.37 -7.03 -7.03
CA ASN A 36 -0.36 -6.00 -7.28
C ASN A 36 1.08 -6.50 -7.18
N PHE A 37 1.30 -7.81 -7.03
CA PHE A 37 2.62 -8.40 -6.74
C PHE A 37 3.73 -7.88 -7.64
N TYR A 38 3.56 -7.95 -8.96
CA TYR A 38 4.61 -7.55 -9.89
C TYR A 38 4.93 -6.05 -9.83
N GLY A 39 3.90 -5.20 -9.71
CA GLY A 39 4.12 -3.76 -9.52
C GLY A 39 4.88 -3.49 -8.22
N GLU A 40 4.50 -4.17 -7.14
CA GLU A 40 5.17 -4.02 -5.85
C GLU A 40 6.61 -4.55 -5.84
N TRP A 41 6.84 -5.67 -6.53
CA TRP A 41 8.14 -6.30 -6.68
C TRP A 41 9.08 -5.45 -7.52
N ILE A 42 8.61 -4.90 -8.64
CA ILE A 42 9.38 -3.98 -9.49
C ILE A 42 9.80 -2.74 -8.70
N ALA A 43 8.88 -2.17 -7.91
CA ALA A 43 9.19 -1.02 -7.08
C ALA A 43 10.28 -1.35 -6.05
N ALA A 44 10.12 -2.46 -5.34
CA ALA A 44 11.07 -2.93 -4.35
C ALA A 44 12.45 -3.22 -4.97
N LEU A 45 12.50 -3.88 -6.13
CA LEU A 45 13.75 -4.16 -6.84
C LEU A 45 14.44 -2.88 -7.31
N CYS A 46 13.73 -1.99 -8.00
CA CYS A 46 14.29 -0.72 -8.47
C CYS A 46 14.81 0.12 -7.29
N GLY A 47 14.03 0.23 -6.22
CA GLY A 47 14.42 0.95 -5.02
C GLY A 47 15.63 0.31 -4.33
N LEU A 48 15.66 -1.02 -4.18
CA LEU A 48 16.78 -1.74 -3.58
C LEU A 48 18.07 -1.54 -4.37
N LEU A 49 18.05 -1.77 -5.69
CA LEU A 49 19.23 -1.57 -6.55
C LEU A 49 19.73 -0.11 -6.52
N ALA A 50 18.81 0.85 -6.38
CA ALA A 50 19.17 2.26 -6.27
C ALA A 50 19.99 2.59 -5.00
N LEU A 51 19.95 1.75 -3.96
CA LEU A 51 20.69 1.94 -2.70
C LEU A 51 22.19 1.69 -2.80
N SER A 52 22.72 1.32 -3.97
CA SER A 52 24.17 1.07 -4.16
C SER A 52 25.13 2.16 -3.63
N PRO A 53 24.82 3.48 -3.59
CA PRO A 53 25.70 4.48 -2.98
C PRO A 53 25.98 4.23 -1.49
N LEU A 54 25.02 3.64 -0.76
CA LEU A 54 25.15 3.31 0.66
C LEU A 54 26.13 2.14 0.91
N LEU A 55 26.50 1.37 -0.12
CA LEU A 55 27.56 0.35 -0.04
C LEU A 55 28.96 0.97 0.02
N THR A 56 29.09 2.27 -0.24
CA THR A 56 30.39 2.95 -0.25
C THR A 56 30.77 3.41 1.16
N LYS A 57 32.08 3.38 1.48
CA LYS A 57 32.59 3.92 2.75
C LYS A 57 32.33 5.42 2.88
N HIS A 58 32.35 6.13 1.75
CA HIS A 58 32.20 7.58 1.70
C HIS A 58 30.84 8.06 2.24
N PHE A 59 29.76 7.32 1.96
CA PHE A 59 28.42 7.63 2.48
C PHE A 59 28.42 7.70 4.03
N TRP A 60 28.95 6.67 4.70
CA TRP A 60 28.94 6.54 6.17
C TRP A 60 29.93 7.46 6.90
N GLN A 61 30.75 8.22 6.16
CA GLN A 61 31.61 9.26 6.73
C GLN A 61 30.90 10.61 6.86
N SER A 62 29.68 10.73 6.31
CA SER A 62 28.92 11.98 6.24
C SER A 62 27.90 12.09 7.39
N SER A 63 26.67 12.48 7.06
CA SER A 63 25.54 12.65 7.98
C SER A 63 24.36 11.80 7.51
N ILE A 64 23.31 11.74 8.32
CA ILE A 64 22.03 11.13 7.95
C ILE A 64 20.86 12.12 8.14
N PRO A 65 19.79 12.00 7.34
CA PRO A 65 18.59 12.83 7.49
C PRO A 65 17.80 12.51 8.78
N ARG A 66 17.27 13.52 9.45
CA ARG A 66 16.42 13.34 10.66
C ARG A 66 15.14 12.57 10.35
N ALA A 67 14.55 12.76 9.18
CA ALA A 67 13.36 12.02 8.73
C ALA A 67 13.49 10.49 8.81
N SER A 68 14.72 9.97 8.69
CA SER A 68 14.96 8.52 8.78
C SER A 68 14.57 7.94 10.17
N PHE A 69 14.56 8.76 11.22
CA PHE A 69 14.18 8.34 12.56
C PHE A 69 12.69 8.00 12.70
N ILE A 70 11.84 8.44 11.76
CA ILE A 70 10.43 8.00 11.70
C ILE A 70 10.39 6.48 11.52
N PHE A 71 11.05 5.97 10.49
CA PHE A 71 11.07 4.55 10.16
C PHE A 71 11.86 3.74 11.20
N LEU A 72 12.98 4.28 11.70
CA LEU A 72 13.72 3.64 12.78
C LEU A 72 12.88 3.51 14.06
N GLY A 73 12.14 4.55 14.43
CA GLY A 73 11.25 4.52 15.60
C GLY A 73 10.09 3.54 15.43
N LEU A 74 9.54 3.41 14.22
CA LEU A 74 8.54 2.38 13.91
C LEU A 74 9.12 0.98 14.04
N LEU A 75 10.33 0.71 13.51
CA LEU A 75 11.01 -0.58 13.71
C LEU A 75 11.21 -0.89 15.19
N LEU A 76 11.68 0.09 15.98
CA LEU A 76 11.83 -0.09 17.43
C LEU A 76 10.49 -0.38 18.11
N THR A 77 9.40 0.23 17.66
CA THR A 77 8.05 -0.03 18.21
C THR A 77 7.62 -1.46 17.91
N ILE A 78 7.83 -1.96 16.68
CA ILE A 78 7.54 -3.34 16.30
C ILE A 78 8.37 -4.33 17.14
N GLN A 79 9.65 -4.03 17.36
CA GLN A 79 10.52 -4.87 18.20
C GLN A 79 10.07 -4.89 19.67
N LEU A 80 9.59 -3.76 20.20
CA LEU A 80 8.97 -3.71 21.53
C LEU A 80 7.69 -4.53 21.59
N GLN A 81 6.83 -4.45 20.58
CA GLN A 81 5.61 -5.26 20.51
C GLN A 81 5.92 -6.76 20.47
N MET A 82 6.97 -7.18 19.75
CA MET A 82 7.46 -8.57 19.76
C MET A 82 7.98 -8.99 21.14
N LEU A 83 8.75 -8.13 21.82
CA LEU A 83 9.24 -8.41 23.17
C LEU A 83 8.08 -8.62 24.16
N PHE A 84 6.99 -7.87 24.02
CA PHE A 84 5.78 -8.00 24.84
C PHE A 84 4.77 -9.04 24.31
N GLN A 85 5.16 -9.85 23.33
CA GLN A 85 4.31 -10.91 22.75
C GLN A 85 2.95 -10.40 22.23
N MET A 86 2.90 -9.14 21.77
CA MET A 86 1.70 -8.53 21.19
C MET A 86 1.41 -9.03 19.76
N HIS A 87 2.26 -9.92 19.24
CA HIS A 87 2.10 -10.60 17.97
C HIS A 87 2.10 -12.12 18.17
N PRO A 88 1.13 -12.69 18.89
CA PRO A 88 1.23 -14.09 19.30
C PRO A 88 1.40 -15.07 18.12
N ALA A 89 1.00 -14.74 16.88
CA ALA A 89 1.45 -15.46 15.68
C ALA A 89 1.23 -14.71 14.34
N SER A 90 1.57 -13.41 14.21
CA SER A 90 1.42 -12.71 12.91
C SER A 90 2.54 -13.06 11.93
N PRO A 91 2.28 -13.79 10.83
CA PRO A 91 3.34 -14.28 9.97
C PRO A 91 3.88 -13.20 8.99
N ASN A 92 3.34 -11.97 9.01
CA ASN A 92 3.72 -10.87 8.10
C ASN A 92 4.67 -9.85 8.71
N VAL A 93 4.99 -9.94 10.00
CA VAL A 93 5.81 -8.92 10.68
C VAL A 93 7.15 -8.74 9.97
N SER A 94 7.81 -9.84 9.60
CA SER A 94 9.07 -9.81 8.85
C SER A 94 8.98 -9.07 7.52
N LEU A 95 7.86 -9.21 6.78
CA LEU A 95 7.62 -8.49 5.53
C LEU A 95 7.42 -6.99 5.80
N ILE A 96 6.67 -6.64 6.84
CA ILE A 96 6.45 -5.24 7.24
C ILE A 96 7.77 -4.62 7.67
N GLU A 97 8.58 -5.30 8.48
CA GLU A 97 9.91 -4.84 8.88
C GLU A 97 10.85 -4.65 7.69
N ALA A 98 10.79 -5.54 6.69
CA ALA A 98 11.54 -5.38 5.45
C ALA A 98 11.13 -4.11 4.70
N TYR A 99 9.82 -3.82 4.57
CA TYR A 99 9.35 -2.60 3.92
C TYR A 99 9.67 -1.33 4.71
N VAL A 100 9.55 -1.34 6.05
CA VAL A 100 9.91 -0.18 6.89
C VAL A 100 11.42 0.06 6.86
N SER A 101 12.24 -1.00 6.85
CA SER A 101 13.70 -0.92 6.68
C SER A 101 14.07 -0.39 5.30
N TRP A 102 13.39 -0.85 4.25
CA TRP A 102 13.56 -0.34 2.90
C TRP A 102 13.21 1.14 2.80
N ALA A 103 12.10 1.58 3.42
CA ALA A 103 11.71 2.98 3.51
C ALA A 103 12.75 3.83 4.28
N PHE A 104 13.31 3.30 5.37
CA PHE A 104 14.43 3.92 6.08
C PHE A 104 15.61 4.18 5.13
N PHE A 105 16.07 3.17 4.38
CA PHE A 105 17.19 3.32 3.45
C PHE A 105 16.87 4.22 2.25
N LEU A 106 15.65 4.21 1.73
CA LEU A 106 15.23 5.14 0.68
C LEU A 106 15.25 6.60 1.15
N THR A 107 14.92 6.85 2.41
CA THR A 107 15.03 8.18 3.02
C THR A 107 16.49 8.63 3.06
N LEU A 108 17.41 7.74 3.45
CA LEU A 108 18.85 8.01 3.41
C LEU A 108 19.32 8.31 1.97
N LEU A 109 18.85 7.54 0.99
CA LEU A 109 19.20 7.71 -0.41
C LEU A 109 18.68 9.03 -0.98
N GLY A 110 17.42 9.40 -0.72
CA GLY A 110 16.83 10.65 -1.20
C GLY A 110 17.61 11.87 -0.74
N TRP A 111 18.01 11.88 0.54
CA TRP A 111 18.88 12.91 1.10
C TRP A 111 20.25 12.97 0.41
N HIS A 112 20.87 11.80 0.20
CA HIS A 112 22.17 11.70 -0.44
C HIS A 112 22.16 12.14 -1.90
N LEU A 113 21.16 11.74 -2.68
CA LEU A 113 21.03 12.13 -4.09
C LEU A 113 20.76 13.63 -4.22
N ARG A 114 19.95 14.22 -3.33
CA ARG A 114 19.78 15.67 -3.28
C ARG A 114 21.12 16.38 -3.06
N LYS A 115 21.95 15.94 -2.11
CA LYS A 115 23.26 16.56 -1.85
C LYS A 115 24.24 16.38 -3.02
N SER A 116 24.19 15.23 -3.67
CA SER A 116 25.17 14.87 -4.70
C SER A 116 24.83 15.44 -6.08
N LEU A 117 23.54 15.54 -6.42
CA LEU A 117 23.06 15.93 -7.76
C LEU A 117 22.31 17.28 -7.76
N GLY A 118 21.94 17.78 -6.59
CA GLY A 118 21.10 18.97 -6.44
C GLY A 118 19.60 18.66 -6.57
N LEU A 119 18.79 19.49 -5.89
CA LEU A 119 17.34 19.31 -5.82
C LEU A 119 16.67 19.38 -7.22
N LYS A 120 17.06 20.33 -8.05
CA LYS A 120 16.55 20.52 -9.42
C LYS A 120 16.74 19.29 -10.31
N SER A 121 17.91 18.65 -10.25
CA SER A 121 18.18 17.45 -11.07
C SER A 121 17.29 16.30 -10.62
N VAL A 122 17.21 16.06 -9.30
CA VAL A 122 16.39 14.98 -8.73
C VAL A 122 14.93 15.19 -9.09
N VAL A 123 14.36 16.36 -8.78
CA VAL A 123 12.94 16.63 -9.00
C VAL A 123 12.57 16.63 -10.47
N THR A 124 13.38 17.21 -11.36
CA THR A 124 13.10 17.18 -12.81
C THR A 124 13.06 15.76 -13.38
N THR A 125 13.99 14.89 -12.97
CA THR A 125 13.99 13.49 -13.41
C THR A 125 12.74 12.74 -12.94
N LEU A 126 12.35 12.92 -11.67
CA LEU A 126 11.19 12.23 -11.11
C LEU A 126 9.86 12.78 -11.65
N ALA A 127 9.78 14.08 -11.89
CA ALA A 127 8.62 14.71 -12.52
C ALA A 127 8.39 14.12 -13.93
N TRP A 128 9.44 13.95 -14.72
CA TRP A 128 9.33 13.28 -16.03
C TRP A 128 8.92 11.82 -15.92
N ALA A 129 9.43 11.07 -14.93
CA ALA A 129 9.03 9.68 -14.70
C ALA A 129 7.51 9.55 -14.42
N LEU A 130 6.95 10.43 -13.59
CA LEU A 130 5.51 10.44 -13.29
C LEU A 130 4.67 10.85 -14.50
N VAL A 131 5.12 11.87 -15.26
CA VAL A 131 4.44 12.28 -16.51
C VAL A 131 4.46 11.16 -17.54
N LEU A 132 5.59 10.44 -17.68
CA LEU A 132 5.70 9.29 -18.58
C LEU A 132 4.74 8.16 -18.16
N ALA A 133 4.68 7.84 -16.88
CA ALA A 133 3.75 6.83 -16.35
C ALA A 133 2.28 7.18 -16.67
N ALA A 134 1.89 8.43 -16.45
CA ALA A 134 0.53 8.90 -16.75
C ALA A 134 0.25 8.96 -18.26
N ALA A 135 1.24 9.29 -19.09
CA ALA A 135 1.10 9.28 -20.54
C ALA A 135 0.89 7.85 -21.08
N ILE A 136 1.62 6.86 -20.56
CA ILE A 136 1.41 5.45 -20.93
C ILE A 136 0.02 4.97 -20.46
N ASN A 137 -0.38 5.34 -19.25
CA ASN A 137 -1.72 5.04 -18.74
C ASN A 137 -2.83 5.70 -19.58
N SER A 138 -2.62 6.92 -20.10
CA SER A 138 -3.62 7.59 -20.94
C SER A 138 -3.87 6.84 -22.24
N VAL A 139 -2.80 6.34 -22.88
CA VAL A 139 -2.89 5.48 -24.07
C VAL A 139 -3.64 4.19 -23.73
N PHE A 140 -3.35 3.58 -22.59
CA PHE A 140 -4.05 2.38 -22.14
C PHE A 140 -5.55 2.62 -21.91
N VAL A 141 -5.92 3.74 -21.29
CA VAL A 141 -7.34 4.09 -21.10
C VAL A 141 -8.05 4.29 -22.44
N VAL A 142 -7.39 4.90 -23.44
CA VAL A 142 -7.96 4.98 -24.79
C VAL A 142 -8.22 3.58 -25.35
N LEU A 143 -7.30 2.64 -25.19
CA LEU A 143 -7.50 1.25 -25.62
C LEU A 143 -8.66 0.56 -24.87
N GLN A 144 -8.81 0.81 -23.56
CA GLN A 144 -9.93 0.31 -22.77
C GLN A 144 -11.27 0.89 -23.25
N LEU A 145 -11.32 2.19 -23.59
CA LEU A 145 -12.52 2.81 -24.15
C LEU A 145 -12.87 2.23 -25.53
N LEU A 146 -11.89 2.04 -26.41
CA LEU A 146 -12.11 1.39 -27.72
C LEU A 146 -12.61 -0.06 -27.58
N LEU A 147 -12.18 -0.77 -26.54
CA LEU A 147 -12.70 -2.11 -26.21
C LEU A 147 -14.17 -2.06 -25.79
N GLN A 148 -14.53 -1.09 -24.95
CA GLN A 148 -15.88 -0.90 -24.41
C GLN A 148 -16.89 -0.49 -25.49
N PHE A 149 -16.45 0.27 -26.50
CA PHE A 149 -17.26 0.62 -27.67
C PHE A 149 -17.22 -0.45 -28.79
N GLU A 150 -16.74 -1.66 -28.51
CA GLU A 150 -16.68 -2.82 -29.45
C GLU A 150 -15.82 -2.60 -30.72
N ILE A 151 -15.07 -1.50 -30.80
CA ILE A 151 -14.21 -1.16 -31.94
C ILE A 151 -13.07 -2.19 -32.07
N LEU A 152 -12.44 -2.58 -30.96
CA LEU A 152 -11.37 -3.58 -30.98
C LEU A 152 -11.87 -5.01 -31.26
N GLN A 153 -13.15 -5.30 -30.97
CA GLN A 153 -13.76 -6.59 -31.28
C GLN A 153 -13.93 -6.72 -32.80
N THR A 154 -14.36 -5.64 -33.45
CA THR A 154 -14.45 -5.54 -34.93
C THR A 154 -13.09 -5.79 -35.62
N LEU A 155 -11.98 -5.48 -34.94
CA LEU A 155 -10.61 -5.65 -35.45
C LEU A 155 -9.93 -6.96 -35.02
N ASN A 156 -10.61 -7.86 -34.29
CA ASN A 156 -10.01 -9.06 -33.66
C ASN A 156 -8.84 -8.79 -32.70
N LEU A 157 -8.75 -7.57 -32.15
CA LEU A 157 -7.68 -7.15 -31.23
C LEU A 157 -8.10 -7.17 -29.75
N ALA A 158 -9.37 -7.48 -29.46
CA ALA A 158 -9.94 -7.44 -28.11
C ALA A 158 -9.18 -8.30 -27.08
N LYS A 159 -8.64 -9.45 -27.49
CA LYS A 159 -7.90 -10.37 -26.60
C LYS A 159 -6.53 -9.85 -26.13
N LEU A 160 -6.02 -8.78 -26.74
CA LEU A 160 -4.72 -8.19 -26.40
C LEU A 160 -4.79 -7.25 -25.19
N ILE A 161 -6.00 -6.79 -24.83
CA ILE A 161 -6.21 -5.86 -23.73
C ILE A 161 -6.81 -6.61 -22.54
N PRO A 162 -6.15 -6.63 -21.36
CA PRO A 162 -6.70 -7.31 -20.20
C PRO A 162 -7.98 -6.60 -19.73
N HIS A 163 -8.98 -7.40 -19.35
CA HIS A 163 -10.19 -6.89 -18.72
C HIS A 163 -9.90 -6.53 -17.25
N LEU A 164 -9.80 -5.24 -16.96
CA LEU A 164 -9.56 -4.73 -15.61
C LEU A 164 -10.83 -4.15 -15.00
N THR A 165 -10.93 -4.22 -13.67
CA THR A 165 -12.07 -3.71 -12.89
C THR A 165 -12.18 -2.19 -12.86
N SER A 166 -11.11 -1.48 -13.22
CA SER A 166 -11.11 -0.03 -13.35
C SER A 166 -10.22 0.44 -14.50
N TYR A 167 -10.36 1.71 -14.89
CA TYR A 167 -9.46 2.34 -15.85
C TYR A 167 -8.03 2.46 -15.33
N GLY A 168 -7.10 2.50 -16.29
CA GLY A 168 -5.67 2.56 -16.04
C GLY A 168 -5.06 1.18 -15.86
N MET A 169 -3.74 1.11 -16.05
CA MET A 169 -3.01 -0.15 -16.01
C MET A 169 -3.00 -0.79 -14.63
N LEU A 170 -3.22 -0.05 -13.55
CA LEU A 170 -3.14 -0.57 -12.18
C LEU A 170 -4.39 -1.32 -11.69
N GLY A 171 -5.49 -1.32 -12.47
CA GLY A 171 -6.72 -2.01 -12.07
C GLY A 171 -7.38 -1.51 -10.77
N GLN A 172 -6.94 -0.37 -10.23
CA GLN A 172 -7.47 0.25 -9.01
C GLN A 172 -7.75 1.76 -9.21
N SER A 173 -9.03 2.14 -9.07
CA SER A 173 -9.56 3.51 -9.29
C SER A 173 -8.82 4.63 -8.55
N ASN A 174 -8.57 4.46 -7.25
CA ASN A 174 -7.93 5.45 -6.39
C ASN A 174 -6.42 5.57 -6.68
N HIS A 175 -5.74 4.48 -7.04
CA HIS A 175 -4.33 4.49 -7.44
C HIS A 175 -4.16 5.23 -8.76
N PHE A 176 -5.01 4.90 -9.73
CA PHE A 176 -5.05 5.58 -11.03
C PHE A 176 -5.31 7.09 -10.88
N ALA A 177 -6.27 7.48 -10.03
CA ALA A 177 -6.52 8.89 -9.71
C ALA A 177 -5.30 9.57 -9.08
N ASN A 178 -4.65 8.89 -8.13
CA ASN A 178 -3.47 9.41 -7.44
C ASN A 178 -2.33 9.71 -8.43
N ILE A 179 -1.94 8.74 -9.26
CA ILE A 179 -0.83 8.90 -10.22
C ILE A 179 -1.12 9.98 -11.25
N THR A 180 -2.37 10.06 -11.69
CA THR A 180 -2.82 11.14 -12.59
C THR A 180 -2.59 12.50 -11.93
N ALA A 181 -2.97 12.66 -10.66
CA ALA A 181 -2.73 13.89 -9.92
C ALA A 181 -1.22 14.17 -9.69
N LEU A 182 -0.42 13.14 -9.38
CA LEU A 182 1.04 13.27 -9.26
C LEU A 182 1.67 13.76 -10.57
N ALA A 183 1.22 13.23 -11.71
CA ALA A 183 1.68 13.65 -13.03
C ALA A 183 1.23 15.07 -13.38
N MET A 184 0.00 15.47 -13.06
CA MET A 184 -0.47 16.85 -13.25
C MET A 184 0.37 17.85 -12.43
N CYS A 185 0.64 17.53 -11.16
CA CYS A 185 1.55 18.33 -10.33
C CYS A 185 2.96 18.42 -10.92
N SER A 186 3.46 17.30 -11.45
CA SER A 186 4.77 17.21 -12.13
C SER A 186 4.82 18.04 -13.41
N LEU A 187 3.75 18.06 -14.20
CA LEU A 187 3.68 18.84 -15.44
C LEU A 187 3.68 20.35 -15.16
N ILE A 188 2.97 20.79 -14.11
CA ILE A 188 3.00 22.18 -13.64
C ILE A 188 4.42 22.60 -13.25
N TYR A 189 5.13 21.74 -12.50
CA TYR A 189 6.52 21.96 -12.15
C TYR A 189 7.43 22.04 -13.39
N LEU A 190 7.33 21.08 -14.32
CA LEU A 190 8.17 21.06 -15.53
C LEU A 190 7.97 22.32 -16.39
N TYR A 191 6.74 22.83 -16.48
CA TYR A 191 6.48 24.11 -17.13
C TYR A 191 7.13 25.29 -16.41
N SER A 192 7.03 25.35 -15.06
CA SER A 192 7.67 26.42 -14.26
C SER A 192 9.21 26.47 -14.42
N ARG A 193 9.82 25.34 -14.81
CA ARG A 193 11.26 25.21 -15.08
C ARG A 193 11.63 25.25 -16.57
N HIS A 194 10.69 25.63 -17.45
CA HIS A 194 10.85 25.66 -18.92
C HIS A 194 11.31 24.33 -19.52
N ALA A 195 11.11 23.21 -18.80
CA ALA A 195 11.37 21.86 -19.31
C ALA A 195 10.23 21.37 -20.21
N CYS A 196 9.06 22.01 -20.13
CA CYS A 196 7.88 21.73 -20.94
C CYS A 196 7.31 23.04 -21.49
N ASN A 197 6.83 23.04 -22.74
CA ASN A 197 6.18 24.21 -23.33
C ASN A 197 4.71 24.32 -22.89
N ARG A 198 4.07 25.46 -23.21
CA ARG A 198 2.67 25.74 -22.82
C ARG A 198 1.66 24.80 -23.48
N THR A 199 1.92 24.36 -24.71
CA THR A 199 1.02 23.46 -25.45
C THR A 199 0.92 22.10 -24.74
N TRP A 200 2.06 21.50 -24.42
CA TRP A 200 2.12 20.23 -23.70
C TRP A 200 1.56 20.33 -22.28
N LEU A 201 1.74 21.48 -21.60
CA LEU A 201 1.08 21.74 -20.31
C LEU A 201 -0.45 21.66 -20.46
N ILE A 202 -1.03 22.40 -21.41
CA ILE A 202 -2.49 22.45 -21.58
C ILE A 202 -3.05 21.08 -21.97
N ILE A 203 -2.42 20.42 -22.95
CA ILE A 203 -2.84 19.07 -23.38
C ILE A 203 -2.78 18.11 -22.19
N GLY A 204 -1.65 18.07 -21.47
CA GLY A 204 -1.50 17.14 -20.35
C GLY A 204 -2.43 17.44 -19.18
N LEU A 205 -2.76 18.70 -18.89
CA LEU A 205 -3.75 19.05 -17.86
C LEU A 205 -5.18 18.67 -18.28
N LEU A 206 -5.55 18.86 -19.54
CA LEU A 206 -6.86 18.44 -20.06
C LEU A 206 -6.99 16.92 -20.09
N THR A 207 -5.96 16.21 -20.56
CA THR A 207 -5.90 14.75 -20.48
C THR A 207 -5.99 14.29 -19.02
N GLY A 208 -5.23 14.89 -18.11
CA GLY A 208 -5.29 14.60 -16.68
C GLY A 208 -6.68 14.79 -16.08
N LEU A 209 -7.39 15.87 -16.46
CA LEU A 209 -8.78 16.10 -16.04
C LEU A 209 -9.73 15.00 -16.55
N CYS A 210 -9.58 14.57 -17.80
CA CYS A 210 -10.35 13.45 -18.35
C CYS A 210 -10.06 12.16 -17.58
N LEU A 211 -8.79 11.81 -17.37
CA LEU A 211 -8.39 10.60 -16.63
C LEU A 211 -8.88 10.62 -15.17
N LEU A 212 -8.72 11.73 -14.45
CA LEU A 212 -9.29 11.89 -13.11
C LEU A 212 -10.80 11.70 -13.13
N SER A 213 -11.46 12.12 -14.21
CA SER A 213 -12.91 12.00 -14.31
C SER A 213 -13.38 10.57 -14.53
N LEU A 214 -12.61 9.80 -15.30
CA LEU A 214 -12.81 8.37 -15.54
C LEU A 214 -12.46 7.51 -14.32
N SER A 215 -11.62 8.01 -13.42
CA SER A 215 -11.10 7.21 -12.30
C SER A 215 -12.17 6.68 -11.33
N GLY A 216 -13.30 7.36 -11.18
CA GLY A 216 -14.29 7.01 -10.15
C GLY A 216 -13.90 7.40 -8.72
N SER A 217 -12.74 8.04 -8.50
CA SER A 217 -12.25 8.41 -7.17
C SER A 217 -12.81 9.75 -6.69
N ARG A 218 -13.36 9.79 -5.48
CA ARG A 218 -13.81 11.04 -4.83
C ARG A 218 -12.64 11.95 -4.43
N SER A 219 -11.44 11.37 -4.25
CA SER A 219 -10.23 12.10 -3.87
C SER A 219 -9.72 13.04 -4.96
N SER A 220 -10.14 12.84 -6.22
CA SER A 220 -9.72 13.66 -7.37
C SER A 220 -9.96 15.17 -7.15
N LEU A 221 -11.09 15.55 -6.55
CA LEU A 221 -11.38 16.96 -6.24
C LEU A 221 -10.42 17.52 -5.20
N LEU A 222 -10.13 16.75 -4.15
CA LEU A 222 -9.19 17.15 -3.09
C LEU A 222 -7.77 17.32 -3.65
N TYR A 223 -7.36 16.47 -4.60
CA TYR A 223 -6.08 16.62 -5.27
C TYR A 223 -5.99 17.92 -6.09
N LEU A 224 -7.03 18.26 -6.85
CA LEU A 224 -7.08 19.53 -7.60
C LEU A 224 -7.04 20.74 -6.68
N ILE A 225 -7.77 20.69 -5.55
CA ILE A 225 -7.73 21.73 -4.52
C ILE A 225 -6.31 21.87 -3.93
N ALA A 226 -5.66 20.75 -3.60
CA ALA A 226 -4.28 20.77 -3.08
C ALA A 226 -3.29 21.37 -4.08
N ILE A 227 -3.39 21.01 -5.37
CA ILE A 227 -2.58 21.60 -6.45
C ILE A 227 -2.82 23.12 -6.52
N ALA A 228 -4.07 23.58 -6.49
CA ALA A 228 -4.40 25.00 -6.53
C ALA A 228 -3.87 25.77 -5.31
N MET A 229 -3.98 25.20 -4.10
CA MET A 229 -3.40 25.77 -2.88
C MET A 229 -1.88 25.89 -2.96
N LEU A 230 -1.19 24.92 -3.55
CA LEU A 230 0.27 24.95 -3.69
C LEU A 230 0.72 25.97 -4.74
N CYS A 231 0.02 26.08 -5.87
CA CYS A 231 0.24 27.16 -6.83
C CYS A 231 -0.02 28.54 -6.20
N TRP A 232 -1.04 28.65 -5.33
CA TRP A 232 -1.30 29.87 -4.57
C TRP A 232 -0.18 30.23 -3.60
N VAL A 233 0.39 29.25 -2.90
CA VAL A 233 1.57 29.45 -2.05
C VAL A 233 2.76 29.89 -2.89
N ARG A 234 2.99 29.25 -4.05
CA ARG A 234 4.11 29.57 -4.96
C ARG A 234 4.04 30.99 -5.53
N GLN A 235 2.87 31.47 -5.96
CA GLN A 235 2.74 32.83 -6.52
C GLN A 235 3.02 33.94 -5.49
N ARG A 236 2.94 33.63 -4.19
CA ARG A 236 3.25 34.58 -3.11
C ARG A 236 4.73 34.63 -2.76
N GLN A 237 5.54 33.73 -3.33
CA GLN A 237 6.98 33.70 -3.10
C GLN A 237 7.69 34.55 -4.16
N PRO A 238 8.82 35.19 -3.82
CA PRO A 238 9.63 35.89 -4.80
C PRO A 238 9.99 34.94 -5.96
N SER A 239 10.00 35.50 -7.17
CA SER A 239 10.38 34.75 -8.36
C SER A 239 11.78 34.16 -8.21
N SER A 240 11.91 32.87 -8.56
CA SER A 240 13.21 32.26 -8.78
C SER A 240 13.88 32.91 -9.98
N GLU A 241 15.21 32.96 -10.01
CA GLU A 241 16.01 33.54 -11.11
C GLU A 241 15.57 33.10 -12.52
N THR A 242 14.96 31.91 -12.65
CA THR A 242 14.54 31.33 -13.94
C THR A 242 13.03 31.42 -14.21
N GLU A 243 12.19 31.86 -13.26
CA GLU A 243 10.73 31.87 -13.40
C GLU A 243 10.19 33.30 -13.32
N SER A 244 9.53 33.77 -14.38
CA SER A 244 8.92 35.10 -14.35
C SER A 244 7.75 35.15 -13.34
N PRO A 245 7.50 36.29 -12.68
CA PRO A 245 6.36 36.45 -11.77
C PRO A 245 5.02 36.06 -12.41
N ASP A 246 4.87 36.34 -13.71
CA ASP A 246 3.68 36.05 -14.49
C ASP A 246 3.41 34.56 -14.67
N THR A 247 4.46 33.73 -14.71
CA THR A 247 4.33 32.27 -14.81
C THR A 247 3.61 31.71 -13.58
N ALA A 248 4.01 32.13 -12.38
CA ALA A 248 3.42 31.63 -11.14
C ALA A 248 1.93 32.02 -11.00
N ILE A 249 1.58 33.26 -11.36
CA ILE A 249 0.19 33.73 -11.39
C ILE A 249 -0.63 32.96 -12.43
N THR A 250 -0.06 32.72 -13.61
CA THR A 250 -0.71 31.96 -14.69
C THR A 250 -0.98 30.53 -14.24
N LEU A 251 -0.01 29.85 -13.62
CA LEU A 251 -0.16 28.50 -13.08
C LEU A 251 -1.22 28.42 -11.98
N PHE A 252 -1.29 29.41 -11.09
CA PHE A 252 -2.35 29.49 -10.10
C PHE A 252 -3.74 29.63 -10.76
N ARG A 253 -3.91 30.58 -11.69
CA ARG A 253 -5.19 30.75 -12.41
C ARG A 253 -5.60 29.48 -13.17
N LEU A 254 -4.66 28.85 -13.87
CA LEU A 254 -4.91 27.58 -14.56
C LEU A 254 -5.36 26.50 -13.57
N SER A 255 -4.63 26.31 -12.47
CA SER A 255 -5.00 25.31 -11.45
C SER A 255 -6.37 25.56 -10.82
N LEU A 256 -6.76 26.82 -10.64
CA LEU A 256 -8.07 27.20 -10.11
C LEU A 256 -9.19 26.86 -11.10
N ILE A 257 -8.97 27.06 -12.40
CA ILE A 257 -9.95 26.73 -13.45
C ILE A 257 -10.17 25.22 -13.59
N LEU A 258 -9.17 24.39 -13.25
CA LEU A 258 -9.31 22.92 -13.30
C LEU A 258 -10.45 22.41 -12.41
N ILE A 259 -10.74 23.07 -11.28
CA ILE A 259 -11.76 22.65 -10.32
C ILE A 259 -13.18 22.72 -10.91
N PRO A 260 -13.70 23.89 -11.33
CA PRO A 260 -15.02 23.96 -11.96
C PRO A 260 -15.06 23.18 -13.28
N THR A 261 -13.97 23.14 -14.04
CA THR A 261 -13.89 22.34 -15.27
C THR A 261 -14.08 20.86 -14.98
N PHE A 262 -13.44 20.33 -13.93
CA PHE A 262 -13.63 18.96 -13.47
C PHE A 262 -15.09 18.68 -13.09
N VAL A 263 -15.72 19.57 -12.33
CA VAL A 263 -17.13 19.41 -11.91
C VAL A 263 -18.08 19.43 -13.12
N ILE A 264 -17.87 20.35 -14.06
CA ILE A 264 -18.68 20.41 -15.30
C ILE A 264 -18.47 19.13 -16.11
N LEU A 265 -17.22 18.70 -16.29
CA LEU A 265 -16.91 17.47 -17.02
C LEU A 265 -17.57 16.26 -16.36
N GLN A 266 -17.53 16.16 -15.03
CA GLN A 266 -18.23 15.11 -14.28
C GLN A 266 -19.74 15.09 -14.55
N ILE A 267 -20.40 16.25 -14.53
CA ILE A 267 -21.84 16.36 -14.81
C ILE A 267 -22.13 15.94 -16.24
N VAL A 268 -21.36 16.45 -17.22
CA VAL A 268 -21.51 16.11 -18.63
C VAL A 268 -21.34 14.61 -18.86
N LEU A 269 -20.26 14.01 -18.35
CA LEU A 269 -19.99 12.58 -18.50
C LEU A 269 -21.10 11.73 -17.86
N THR A 270 -21.51 12.06 -16.63
CA THR A 270 -22.57 11.31 -15.92
C THR A 270 -23.92 11.41 -16.63
N THR A 271 -24.22 12.55 -17.27
CA THR A 271 -25.52 12.79 -17.92
C THR A 271 -25.59 12.19 -19.33
N PHE A 272 -24.54 12.35 -20.14
CA PHE A 272 -24.60 12.04 -21.57
C PHE A 272 -23.92 10.72 -21.96
N LEU A 273 -23.06 10.17 -21.11
CA LEU A 273 -22.30 8.95 -21.41
C LEU A 273 -22.39 7.90 -20.27
N PRO A 274 -23.58 7.60 -19.70
CA PRO A 274 -23.69 6.74 -18.52
C PRO A 274 -23.16 5.31 -18.74
N GLN A 275 -23.30 4.79 -19.97
CA GLN A 275 -22.83 3.46 -20.40
C GLN A 275 -21.30 3.35 -20.49
N ALA A 276 -20.61 4.48 -20.63
CA ALA A 276 -19.17 4.51 -20.76
C ALA A 276 -18.45 4.37 -19.40
N PHE A 277 -19.14 4.24 -18.26
CA PHE A 277 -18.49 4.39 -16.95
C PHE A 277 -18.81 3.33 -15.91
N ILE A 278 -17.76 2.90 -15.20
CA ILE A 278 -17.80 2.03 -14.03
C ILE A 278 -17.87 2.90 -12.76
N HIS A 279 -18.87 3.81 -12.66
CA HIS A 279 -19.12 4.77 -11.57
C HIS A 279 -18.27 6.07 -11.56
N THR A 280 -18.89 7.21 -11.84
CA THR A 280 -18.24 8.53 -11.73
C THR A 280 -18.08 8.97 -10.27
N PRO A 281 -17.09 9.81 -9.92
CA PRO A 281 -16.97 10.40 -8.58
C PRO A 281 -18.26 11.06 -8.07
N VAL A 282 -18.98 11.78 -8.94
CA VAL A 282 -20.27 12.42 -8.60
C VAL A 282 -21.37 11.38 -8.39
N ALA A 283 -21.49 10.38 -9.27
CA ALA A 283 -22.47 9.30 -9.11
C ALA A 283 -22.24 8.53 -7.80
N ARG A 284 -20.99 8.22 -7.46
CA ARG A 284 -20.64 7.60 -6.17
C ARG A 284 -20.98 8.51 -4.99
N ALA A 285 -20.76 9.82 -5.10
CA ALA A 285 -21.09 10.77 -4.04
C ALA A 285 -22.61 10.83 -3.83
N MET A 286 -23.40 10.85 -4.92
CA MET A 286 -24.86 10.81 -4.86
C MET A 286 -25.38 9.51 -4.27
N GLU A 287 -24.83 8.36 -4.66
CA GLU A 287 -25.18 7.05 -4.10
C GLU A 287 -24.94 7.00 -2.58
N ALA A 288 -23.85 7.59 -2.09
CA ALA A 288 -23.57 7.67 -0.65
C ALA A 288 -24.52 8.62 0.12
N VAL A 289 -25.12 9.60 -0.55
CA VAL A 289 -26.15 10.47 0.05
C VAL A 289 -27.51 9.77 0.07
N ILE A 290 -27.82 9.01 -0.99
CA ILE A 290 -29.11 8.32 -1.16
C ILE A 290 -29.20 7.06 -0.26
N ASN A 291 -28.08 6.36 -0.05
CA ASN A 291 -27.98 5.21 0.86
C ASN A 291 -27.10 5.55 2.08
N PRO A 292 -27.60 6.34 3.04
CA PRO A 292 -26.83 6.83 4.18
C PRO A 292 -26.61 5.79 5.28
N SER A 293 -26.90 4.49 5.05
CA SER A 293 -26.56 3.43 6.00
C SER A 293 -25.13 3.65 6.45
N ALA A 294 -24.96 3.85 7.78
CA ALA A 294 -23.80 4.51 8.38
C ALA A 294 -22.54 4.16 7.61
N SER A 295 -21.95 5.14 6.89
CA SER A 295 -20.87 4.90 5.94
C SER A 295 -19.94 3.83 6.49
N LEU A 296 -19.71 2.73 5.76
CA LEU A 296 -18.93 1.60 6.28
C LEU A 296 -17.57 2.06 6.87
N ARG A 297 -16.99 3.12 6.30
CA ARG A 297 -15.79 3.81 6.82
C ARG A 297 -15.98 4.36 8.24
N TRP A 298 -17.12 4.98 8.53
CA TRP A 298 -17.44 5.45 9.88
C TRP A 298 -17.47 4.30 10.90
N GLN A 299 -18.07 3.17 10.54
CA GLN A 299 -18.08 1.97 11.40
C GLN A 299 -16.66 1.42 11.60
N PHE A 300 -15.81 1.45 10.55
CA PHE A 300 -14.40 1.10 10.66
C PHE A 300 -13.64 2.04 11.61
N TRP A 301 -13.91 3.35 11.56
CA TRP A 301 -13.27 4.32 12.46
C TRP A 301 -13.68 4.12 13.91
N GLN A 302 -14.98 3.92 14.17
CA GLN A 302 -15.47 3.61 15.51
C GLN A 302 -14.85 2.32 16.05
N THR A 303 -14.81 1.27 15.23
CA THR A 303 -14.18 0.00 15.58
C THR A 303 -12.68 0.15 15.85
N SER A 304 -11.96 0.89 15.00
CA SER A 304 -10.52 1.16 15.16
C SER A 304 -10.22 1.91 16.46
N LEU A 305 -11.04 2.92 16.81
CA LEU A 305 -10.93 3.64 18.08
C LEU A 305 -11.26 2.75 19.28
N ALA A 306 -12.27 1.88 19.16
CA ALA A 306 -12.61 0.93 20.21
C ALA A 306 -11.49 -0.10 20.46
N LEU A 307 -10.84 -0.57 19.39
CA LEU A 307 -9.66 -1.45 19.49
C LEU A 307 -8.45 -0.70 20.08
N PHE A 308 -8.18 0.54 19.65
CA PHE A 308 -7.14 1.38 20.25
C PHE A 308 -7.32 1.54 21.77
N ASN A 309 -8.55 1.73 22.24
CA ASN A 309 -8.84 1.88 23.66
C ASN A 309 -8.52 0.62 24.49
N GLN A 310 -8.37 -0.56 23.86
CA GLN A 310 -7.97 -1.79 24.53
C GLN A 310 -6.45 -1.86 24.75
N SER A 311 -5.65 -1.25 23.88
CA SER A 311 -4.18 -1.21 23.99
C SER A 311 -3.62 0.16 23.54
N PRO A 312 -3.75 1.21 24.36
CA PRO A 312 -3.49 2.59 23.90
C PRO A 312 -2.01 2.93 23.72
N LEU A 313 -1.09 2.26 24.43
CA LEU A 313 0.33 2.62 24.40
C LEU A 313 1.04 2.08 23.15
N LEU A 314 1.04 0.77 22.99
CA LEU A 314 1.72 0.07 21.91
C LEU A 314 0.76 -0.42 20.82
N GLY A 315 -0.56 -0.21 20.93
CA GLY A 315 -1.53 -0.69 19.93
C GLY A 315 -1.79 -2.19 20.04
N MET A 316 -2.60 -2.73 19.15
CA MET A 316 -2.97 -4.15 19.13
C MET A 316 -1.90 -5.04 18.45
N GLY A 317 -0.81 -4.46 17.97
CA GLY A 317 0.22 -5.12 17.16
C GLY A 317 0.12 -4.75 15.68
N ILE A 318 1.26 -4.50 15.05
CA ILE A 318 1.37 -4.34 13.58
C ILE A 318 0.75 -5.53 12.83
N GLY A 319 -0.04 -5.25 11.81
CA GLY A 319 -0.71 -6.24 10.96
C GLY A 319 -1.84 -7.03 11.63
N GLN A 320 -2.37 -6.57 12.77
CA GLN A 320 -3.37 -7.32 13.56
C GLN A 320 -4.83 -6.91 13.30
N ILE A 321 -5.11 -5.82 12.57
CA ILE A 321 -6.49 -5.31 12.44
C ILE A 321 -7.46 -6.38 11.91
N ARG A 322 -7.07 -7.18 10.90
CA ARG A 322 -7.93 -8.24 10.36
C ARG A 322 -8.35 -9.24 11.44
N TRP A 323 -7.38 -9.75 12.20
CA TRP A 323 -7.62 -10.73 13.25
C TRP A 323 -8.45 -10.12 14.38
N GLN A 324 -8.07 -8.94 14.86
CA GLN A 324 -8.73 -8.29 16.01
C GLN A 324 -10.18 -7.91 15.70
N THR A 325 -10.45 -7.43 14.49
CA THR A 325 -11.82 -7.14 14.04
C THR A 325 -12.63 -8.43 13.85
N PHE A 326 -12.01 -9.52 13.42
CA PHE A 326 -12.67 -10.82 13.33
C PHE A 326 -13.06 -11.40 14.69
N VAL A 327 -12.12 -11.54 15.63
CA VAL A 327 -12.41 -12.14 16.95
C VAL A 327 -13.36 -11.30 17.81
N THR A 328 -13.55 -10.02 17.46
CA THR A 328 -14.51 -9.12 18.10
C THR A 328 -15.79 -8.93 17.28
N ALA A 329 -15.98 -9.64 16.16
CA ALA A 329 -17.16 -9.49 15.31
C ALA A 329 -18.49 -9.82 16.04
N ASP A 330 -18.43 -10.67 17.06
CA ASP A 330 -19.55 -11.03 17.94
C ASP A 330 -19.78 -10.01 19.09
N LEU A 331 -18.98 -8.95 19.18
CA LEU A 331 -19.05 -7.89 20.20
C LEU A 331 -19.47 -6.54 19.59
N PRO A 332 -20.78 -6.24 19.48
CA PRO A 332 -21.30 -4.97 18.95
C PRO A 332 -20.76 -3.71 19.61
N THR A 333 -20.32 -3.81 20.87
CA THR A 333 -19.76 -2.69 21.64
C THR A 333 -18.34 -2.33 21.21
N ILE A 334 -17.67 -3.20 20.46
CA ILE A 334 -16.29 -3.02 19.98
C ILE A 334 -16.28 -2.98 18.45
N ASN A 335 -16.83 -4.01 17.80
CA ASN A 335 -16.90 -4.08 16.35
C ASN A 335 -18.25 -3.57 15.85
N HIS A 336 -18.29 -2.26 15.57
CA HIS A 336 -19.46 -1.59 15.02
C HIS A 336 -19.76 -2.00 13.58
N ALA A 337 -18.77 -2.54 12.86
CA ALA A 337 -18.93 -3.01 11.48
C ALA A 337 -19.49 -4.43 11.37
N HIS A 338 -19.45 -5.21 12.46
CA HIS A 338 -19.82 -6.63 12.50
C HIS A 338 -19.12 -7.50 11.45
N MET A 339 -17.97 -7.06 10.96
CA MET A 339 -17.16 -7.74 9.96
C MET A 339 -15.68 -7.49 10.24
N PHE A 340 -14.82 -8.33 9.67
CA PHE A 340 -13.40 -8.01 9.64
C PHE A 340 -13.10 -7.05 8.48
N PHE A 341 -12.06 -6.24 8.66
CA PHE A 341 -11.53 -5.37 7.61
C PHE A 341 -10.01 -5.30 7.71
N GLU A 342 -9.36 -4.89 6.62
CA GLU A 342 -7.91 -4.85 6.56
C GLU A 342 -7.33 -3.53 7.05
N HIS A 343 -7.97 -2.41 6.70
CA HIS A 343 -7.47 -1.08 7.05
C HIS A 343 -8.58 -0.18 7.58
N ALA A 344 -8.22 0.71 8.49
CA ALA A 344 -9.11 1.78 8.97
C ALA A 344 -9.46 2.85 7.90
N HIS A 345 -8.85 2.81 6.70
CA HIS A 345 -8.98 3.84 5.65
C HIS A 345 -8.68 5.26 6.15
N ASN A 346 -7.83 5.38 7.17
CA ASN A 346 -7.25 6.62 7.67
C ASN A 346 -5.92 6.29 8.33
N LEU A 347 -4.81 6.87 7.84
CA LEU A 347 -3.46 6.55 8.30
C LEU A 347 -3.28 6.69 9.81
N PHE A 348 -3.79 7.77 10.40
CA PHE A 348 -3.56 8.04 11.83
C PHE A 348 -4.38 7.11 12.72
N LEU A 349 -5.64 6.83 12.37
CA LEU A 349 -6.45 5.83 13.07
C LEU A 349 -5.84 4.43 12.92
N HIS A 350 -5.31 4.11 11.75
CA HIS A 350 -4.64 2.83 11.51
C HIS A 350 -3.40 2.70 12.41
N LEU A 351 -2.52 3.72 12.44
CA LEU A 351 -1.34 3.73 13.30
C LEU A 351 -1.70 3.67 14.79
N LEU A 352 -2.72 4.41 15.23
CA LEU A 352 -3.22 4.32 16.61
C LEU A 352 -3.64 2.90 16.95
N THR A 353 -4.37 2.24 16.06
CA THR A 353 -4.87 0.89 16.30
C THR A 353 -3.73 -0.14 16.36
N GLU A 354 -2.77 -0.08 15.46
CA GLU A 354 -1.73 -1.10 15.34
C GLU A 354 -0.49 -0.85 16.20
N VAL A 355 -0.02 0.40 16.31
CA VAL A 355 1.24 0.77 16.99
C VAL A 355 1.05 1.77 18.14
N GLY A 356 -0.21 2.09 18.47
CA GLY A 356 -0.58 2.88 19.64
C GLY A 356 -0.11 4.33 19.59
N LEU A 357 -0.21 5.00 20.75
CA LEU A 357 0.27 6.37 20.92
C LEU A 357 1.77 6.50 20.66
N VAL A 358 2.57 5.48 21.01
CA VAL A 358 4.04 5.53 20.79
C VAL A 358 4.35 5.65 19.31
N GLY A 359 3.82 4.75 18.48
CA GLY A 359 4.04 4.79 17.03
C GLY A 359 3.46 6.05 16.38
N LEU A 360 2.25 6.48 16.81
CA LEU A 360 1.65 7.73 16.30
C LEU A 360 2.53 8.95 16.62
N ILE A 361 3.00 9.09 17.86
CA ILE A 361 3.83 10.23 18.28
C ILE A 361 5.14 10.25 17.49
N ILE A 362 5.78 9.10 17.26
CA ILE A 362 7.01 9.00 16.46
C ILE A 362 6.78 9.54 15.04
N VAL A 363 5.71 9.09 14.37
CA VAL A 363 5.38 9.55 13.02
C VAL A 363 5.00 11.02 13.02
N PHE A 364 4.11 11.45 13.92
CA PHE A 364 3.60 12.81 13.94
C PHE A 364 4.66 13.83 14.33
N ALA A 365 5.45 13.57 15.38
CA ALA A 365 6.57 14.43 15.78
C ALA A 365 7.64 14.47 14.70
N GLY A 366 7.97 13.33 14.07
CA GLY A 366 8.93 13.29 12.97
C GLY A 366 8.47 14.13 11.77
N LEU A 367 7.20 14.02 11.37
CA LEU A 367 6.63 14.83 10.29
C LEU A 367 6.58 16.33 10.64
N ILE A 368 6.25 16.68 11.89
CA ILE A 368 6.30 18.08 12.37
C ILE A 368 7.74 18.61 12.27
N LEU A 369 8.71 17.89 12.82
CA LEU A 369 10.12 18.30 12.79
C LEU A 369 10.64 18.42 11.34
N TRP A 370 10.15 17.57 10.44
CA TRP A 370 10.48 17.60 9.03
C TRP A 370 9.85 18.79 8.29
N ILE A 371 8.60 19.18 8.59
CA ILE A 371 7.92 20.28 7.90
C ILE A 371 8.31 21.67 8.44
N LEU A 372 8.71 21.79 9.71
CA LEU A 372 9.05 23.06 10.35
C LEU A 372 10.07 23.93 9.58
N PRO A 373 11.17 23.39 9.02
CA PRO A 373 12.12 24.17 8.20
C PRO A 373 11.45 24.87 7.01
N PHE A 374 10.43 24.28 6.40
CA PHE A 374 9.74 24.87 5.25
C PHE A 374 8.93 26.12 5.63
N PHE A 375 8.55 26.29 6.89
CA PHE A 375 7.91 27.51 7.40
C PHE A 375 8.92 28.62 7.70
N LYS A 376 10.16 28.25 8.01
CA LYS A 376 11.25 29.20 8.33
C LYS A 376 11.97 29.72 7.08
N GLN A 377 11.90 28.99 5.97
CA GLN A 377 12.52 29.41 4.71
C GLN A 377 11.77 30.59 4.09
N ARG A 378 12.54 31.61 3.68
CA ARG A 378 12.04 32.89 3.17
C ARG A 378 11.56 32.83 1.71
N SER A 379 12.00 31.81 0.96
CA SER A 379 11.55 31.51 -0.40
C SER A 379 11.32 30.00 -0.53
N ARG A 380 10.27 29.63 -1.26
CA ARG A 380 10.00 28.24 -1.67
C ARG A 380 10.19 28.14 -3.17
N ASP A 381 11.25 27.48 -3.59
CA ASP A 381 11.52 27.17 -4.99
C ASP A 381 10.45 26.19 -5.56
N PRO A 382 10.25 26.17 -6.89
CA PRO A 382 9.37 25.23 -7.56
C PRO A 382 9.56 23.75 -7.19
N GLU A 383 10.81 23.30 -6.98
CA GLU A 383 11.10 21.91 -6.61
C GLU A 383 10.54 21.59 -5.22
N THR A 384 10.70 22.51 -4.27
CA THR A 384 10.11 22.43 -2.93
C THR A 384 8.58 22.36 -3.01
N ILE A 385 7.95 23.17 -3.86
CA ILE A 385 6.48 23.15 -4.04
C ILE A 385 6.01 21.83 -4.66
N TRP A 386 6.74 21.32 -5.65
CA TRP A 386 6.45 20.00 -6.23
C TRP A 386 6.56 18.89 -5.19
N LEU A 387 7.63 18.88 -4.39
CA LEU A 387 7.85 17.89 -3.34
C LEU A 387 6.70 17.89 -2.32
N LEU A 388 6.29 19.08 -1.86
CA LEU A 388 5.14 19.23 -0.98
C LEU A 388 3.84 18.79 -1.66
N GLY A 389 3.70 19.00 -2.98
CA GLY A 389 2.56 18.56 -3.76
C GLY A 389 2.41 17.05 -3.87
N ILE A 390 3.49 16.34 -4.20
CA ILE A 390 3.48 14.88 -4.25
C ILE A 390 3.14 14.30 -2.87
N LEU A 391 3.78 14.80 -1.81
CA LEU A 391 3.52 14.33 -0.43
C LEU A 391 2.13 14.71 0.06
N ALA A 392 1.58 15.88 -0.32
CA ALA A 392 0.21 16.26 0.02
C ALA A 392 -0.83 15.37 -0.66
N ILE A 393 -0.64 15.03 -1.94
CA ILE A 393 -1.54 14.12 -2.68
C ILE A 393 -1.52 12.72 -2.04
N LEU A 394 -0.32 12.19 -1.72
CA LEU A 394 -0.20 10.92 -1.00
C LEU A 394 -0.80 10.99 0.40
N GLY A 395 -0.61 12.11 1.11
CA GLY A 395 -1.18 12.36 2.42
C GLY A 395 -2.71 12.35 2.40
N ILE A 396 -3.34 13.08 1.48
CA ILE A 396 -4.79 13.10 1.26
C ILE A 396 -5.29 11.69 0.94
N HIS A 397 -4.61 10.98 0.03
CA HIS A 397 -4.97 9.61 -0.32
C HIS A 397 -4.92 8.69 0.91
N SER A 398 -3.92 8.87 1.78
CA SER A 398 -3.76 8.12 3.03
C SER A 398 -4.76 8.47 4.13
N GLN A 399 -5.51 9.57 4.00
CA GLN A 399 -6.61 9.88 4.92
C GLN A 399 -7.93 9.23 4.53
N LEU A 400 -8.03 8.69 3.31
CA LEU A 400 -9.25 8.15 2.72
C LEU A 400 -9.12 6.67 2.33
N GLU A 401 -7.89 6.23 2.08
CA GLU A 401 -7.48 4.89 1.66
C GLU A 401 -6.09 4.59 2.26
N TYR A 402 -5.41 3.55 1.78
CA TYR A 402 -4.18 3.00 2.35
C TYR A 402 -3.02 2.89 1.33
N PRO A 403 -2.70 3.94 0.54
CA PRO A 403 -1.66 3.86 -0.48
C PRO A 403 -0.28 3.50 0.07
N LEU A 404 0.05 3.90 1.31
CA LEU A 404 1.35 3.64 1.92
C LEU A 404 1.58 2.16 2.28
N TRP A 405 0.57 1.29 2.13
CA TRP A 405 0.73 -0.16 2.20
C TRP A 405 1.16 -0.79 0.86
N TYR A 406 1.27 0.01 -0.20
CA TYR A 406 1.81 -0.42 -1.49
C TYR A 406 3.24 0.09 -1.64
N SER A 407 4.17 -0.82 -1.95
CA SER A 407 5.60 -0.52 -1.98
C SER A 407 5.95 0.66 -2.90
N TYR A 408 5.24 0.83 -4.01
CA TYR A 408 5.50 1.92 -4.94
C TYR A 408 5.12 3.31 -4.40
N PHE A 409 4.03 3.44 -3.63
CA PHE A 409 3.70 4.72 -2.99
C PHE A 409 4.52 4.94 -1.72
N LEU A 410 4.77 3.89 -0.94
CA LEU A 410 5.66 3.95 0.22
C LEU A 410 7.07 4.40 -0.20
N GLY A 411 7.60 3.82 -1.27
CA GLY A 411 8.91 4.14 -1.81
C GLY A 411 9.01 5.58 -2.30
N ILE A 412 7.99 6.08 -3.01
CA ILE A 412 7.89 7.50 -3.39
C ILE A 412 7.91 8.40 -2.15
N CYS A 413 7.06 8.10 -1.15
CA CYS A 413 6.95 8.88 0.07
C CYS A 413 8.27 8.92 0.84
N ALA A 414 8.84 7.76 1.15
CA ALA A 414 10.07 7.62 1.93
C ALA A 414 11.26 8.31 1.24
N PHE A 415 11.42 8.10 -0.07
CA PHE A 415 12.45 8.78 -0.83
C PHE A 415 12.31 10.30 -0.77
N LEU A 416 11.10 10.83 -0.95
CA LEU A 416 10.85 12.27 -0.94
C LEU A 416 10.94 12.91 0.46
N LEU A 417 10.67 12.17 1.53
CA LEU A 417 10.99 12.62 2.89
C LEU A 417 12.51 12.84 3.04
N GLY A 418 13.32 11.95 2.46
CA GLY A 418 14.76 12.10 2.36
C GLY A 418 15.19 13.32 1.56
N VAL A 419 14.63 13.48 0.36
CA VAL A 419 14.91 14.64 -0.51
C VAL A 419 14.54 15.95 0.19
N GLY A 420 13.40 15.99 0.90
CA GLY A 420 12.93 17.20 1.57
C GLY A 420 13.64 17.51 2.89
N GLU A 421 14.54 16.65 3.38
CA GLU A 421 15.22 16.88 4.65
C GLU A 421 16.27 18.00 4.56
N PHE A 422 16.16 18.99 5.45
CA PHE A 422 17.12 20.10 5.58
C PHE A 422 18.06 19.95 6.79
N SER A 423 17.71 19.11 7.74
CA SER A 423 18.46 18.89 8.97
C SER A 423 19.29 17.61 8.88
N GLU A 424 20.55 17.71 9.29
CA GLU A 424 21.49 16.60 9.27
C GLU A 424 21.93 16.20 10.68
N ILE A 425 22.10 14.90 10.89
CA ILE A 425 22.75 14.33 12.08
C ILE A 425 24.11 13.81 11.65
N LYS A 426 25.17 14.46 12.16
CA LYS A 426 26.55 14.13 11.79
C LYS A 426 26.95 12.79 12.38
N LEU A 427 27.44 11.87 11.54
CA LEU A 427 28.03 10.62 11.99
C LEU A 427 29.48 10.80 12.45
N SER A 428 30.04 12.03 12.41
CA SER A 428 31.43 12.32 12.77
C SER A 428 31.79 11.88 14.19
N HIS A 429 30.83 11.92 15.12
CA HIS A 429 31.01 11.50 16.51
C HIS A 429 31.14 9.98 16.70
N LEU A 430 30.74 9.18 15.70
CA LEU A 430 30.87 7.73 15.77
C LEU A 430 32.31 7.28 15.44
N SER A 431 32.77 6.24 16.14
CA SER A 431 34.05 5.60 15.87
C SER A 431 34.10 5.00 14.45
N ASN A 432 35.30 4.79 13.91
CA ASN A 432 35.46 4.14 12.61
C ASN A 432 34.92 2.70 12.61
N ALA A 433 35.01 2.00 13.75
CA ALA A 433 34.43 0.67 13.93
C ALA A 433 32.90 0.71 13.85
N ALA A 434 32.24 1.68 14.50
CA ALA A 434 30.78 1.85 14.43
C ALA A 434 30.32 2.15 12.99
N LYS A 435 31.02 3.04 12.27
CA LYS A 435 30.73 3.34 10.86
C LYS A 435 30.90 2.11 9.96
N ALA A 436 31.94 1.30 10.21
CA ALA A 436 32.15 0.04 9.48
C ALA A 436 31.03 -0.99 9.78
N SER A 437 30.58 -1.07 11.03
CA SER A 437 29.45 -1.91 11.43
C SER A 437 28.14 -1.48 10.76
N LEU A 438 27.83 -0.18 10.71
CA LEU A 438 26.66 0.33 9.98
C LEU A 438 26.69 -0.04 8.50
N LYS A 439 27.85 0.15 7.85
CA LYS A 439 28.05 -0.26 6.46
C LYS A 439 27.85 -1.76 6.27
N LEU A 440 28.42 -2.60 7.14
CA LEU A 440 28.30 -4.06 7.05
C LEU A 440 26.85 -4.51 7.27
N THR A 441 26.16 -3.91 8.24
CA THR A 441 24.75 -4.15 8.52
C THR A 441 23.90 -3.80 7.30
N PHE A 442 24.15 -2.65 6.68
CA PHE A 442 23.48 -2.27 5.43
C PHE A 442 23.80 -3.24 4.28
N ALA A 443 25.06 -3.66 4.12
CA ALA A 443 25.44 -4.62 3.09
C ALA A 443 24.73 -5.98 3.28
N ALA A 444 24.62 -6.45 4.52
CA ALA A 444 23.85 -7.65 4.86
C ALA A 444 22.36 -7.47 4.55
N ALA A 445 21.76 -6.35 4.95
CA ALA A 445 20.36 -6.04 4.65
C ALA A 445 20.10 -5.93 3.14
N PHE A 446 21.04 -5.38 2.37
CA PHE A 446 20.97 -5.28 0.91
C PHE A 446 20.99 -6.67 0.25
N ILE A 447 21.90 -7.55 0.69
CA ILE A 447 21.97 -8.94 0.19
C ILE A 447 20.71 -9.71 0.60
N TYR A 448 20.27 -9.57 1.84
CA TYR A 448 19.02 -10.17 2.32
C TYR A 448 17.83 -9.73 1.47
N GLY A 449 17.72 -8.43 1.16
CA GLY A 449 16.68 -7.91 0.29
C GLY A 449 16.71 -8.51 -1.12
N LEU A 450 17.89 -8.70 -1.71
CA LEU A 450 18.02 -9.36 -3.03
C LEU A 450 17.56 -10.82 -2.98
N VAL A 451 18.02 -11.55 -1.96
CA VAL A 451 17.62 -12.94 -1.73
C VAL A 451 16.10 -13.04 -1.55
N GLN A 452 15.51 -12.19 -0.70
CA GLN A 452 14.07 -12.21 -0.45
C GLN A 452 13.26 -11.84 -1.68
N LEU A 453 13.67 -10.86 -2.49
CA LEU A 453 12.98 -10.56 -3.75
C LEU A 453 13.02 -11.76 -4.71
N THR A 454 14.14 -12.47 -4.81
CA THR A 454 14.23 -13.70 -5.61
C THR A 454 13.31 -14.79 -5.07
N LEU A 455 13.32 -15.03 -3.75
CA LEU A 455 12.48 -16.04 -3.11
C LEU A 455 10.99 -15.71 -3.21
N MET A 456 10.61 -14.44 -3.07
CA MET A 456 9.23 -13.97 -3.25
C MET A 456 8.75 -14.16 -4.69
N GLN A 457 9.61 -13.93 -5.69
CA GLN A 457 9.27 -14.18 -7.10
C GLN A 457 8.98 -15.68 -7.35
N ILE A 458 9.83 -16.57 -6.83
CA ILE A 458 9.63 -18.02 -6.93
C ILE A 458 8.37 -18.45 -6.17
N ALA A 459 8.19 -17.93 -4.96
CA ALA A 459 7.03 -18.23 -4.12
C ALA A 459 5.71 -17.78 -4.77
N TYR A 460 5.68 -16.59 -5.37
CA TYR A 460 4.50 -16.09 -6.05
C TYR A 460 4.14 -16.94 -7.26
N GLN A 461 5.11 -17.36 -8.06
CA GLN A 461 4.87 -18.28 -9.19
C GLN A 461 4.29 -19.63 -8.72
N LYS A 462 4.77 -20.17 -7.60
CA LYS A 462 4.20 -21.37 -6.98
C LYS A 462 2.76 -21.13 -6.51
N LEU A 463 2.51 -20.03 -5.80
CA LEU A 463 1.17 -19.64 -5.32
C LEU A 463 0.18 -19.50 -6.48
N GLU A 464 0.53 -18.69 -7.48
CA GLU A 464 -0.30 -18.43 -8.65
C GLU A 464 -0.68 -19.73 -9.38
N ARG A 465 0.32 -20.61 -9.64
CA ARG A 465 0.09 -21.90 -10.28
C ARG A 465 -0.79 -22.82 -9.43
N GLN A 466 -0.47 -22.99 -8.15
CA GLN A 466 -1.17 -23.95 -7.31
C GLN A 466 -2.60 -23.51 -6.98
N ILE A 467 -2.86 -22.21 -6.83
CA ILE A 467 -4.23 -21.69 -6.68
C ILE A 467 -5.05 -21.96 -7.95
N HIS A 468 -4.46 -21.77 -9.13
CA HIS A 468 -5.13 -22.09 -10.39
C HIS A 468 -5.49 -23.59 -10.47
N ILE A 469 -4.56 -24.49 -10.11
CA ILE A 469 -4.82 -25.94 -10.08
C ILE A 469 -5.89 -26.29 -9.03
N ALA A 470 -5.77 -25.74 -7.82
CA ALA A 470 -6.69 -26.02 -6.71
C ALA A 470 -8.09 -25.46 -6.91
N SER A 471 -8.28 -24.52 -7.84
CA SER A 471 -9.58 -24.00 -8.24
C SER A 471 -10.36 -24.94 -9.17
N GLN A 472 -9.75 -26.02 -9.65
CA GLN A 472 -10.38 -27.02 -10.51
C GLN A 472 -11.26 -27.99 -9.71
N THR A 473 -12.31 -28.53 -10.33
CA THR A 473 -13.36 -29.32 -9.66
C THR A 473 -12.83 -30.63 -9.05
N GLU A 474 -11.78 -31.21 -9.62
CA GLU A 474 -11.14 -32.43 -9.12
C GLU A 474 -9.62 -32.29 -9.19
N MET A 475 -8.93 -32.65 -8.11
CA MET A 475 -7.47 -32.76 -8.07
C MET A 475 -7.08 -34.22 -7.89
N SER A 476 -6.15 -34.69 -8.72
CA SER A 476 -5.49 -35.98 -8.55
C SER A 476 -4.66 -36.02 -7.26
N SER A 477 -4.38 -37.22 -6.75
CA SER A 477 -3.54 -37.39 -5.54
C SER A 477 -2.15 -36.79 -5.71
N SER A 478 -1.58 -36.86 -6.92
CA SER A 478 -0.28 -36.27 -7.27
C SER A 478 -0.31 -34.73 -7.18
N GLU A 479 -1.38 -34.11 -7.68
CA GLU A 479 -1.55 -32.65 -7.61
C GLU A 479 -1.74 -32.17 -6.17
N LYS A 480 -2.49 -32.93 -5.35
CA LYS A 480 -2.63 -32.63 -3.91
C LYS A 480 -1.29 -32.69 -3.19
N GLN A 481 -0.50 -33.73 -3.45
CA GLN A 481 0.84 -33.85 -2.87
C GLN A 481 1.74 -32.70 -3.31
N THR A 482 1.75 -32.38 -4.59
CA THR A 482 2.54 -31.27 -5.15
C THR A 482 2.13 -29.94 -4.53
N LEU A 483 0.83 -29.68 -4.38
CA LEU A 483 0.33 -28.47 -3.72
C LEU A 483 0.88 -28.36 -2.31
N VAL A 484 0.82 -29.43 -1.53
CA VAL A 484 1.31 -29.44 -0.15
C VAL A 484 2.82 -29.17 -0.10
N GLU A 485 3.61 -29.89 -0.90
CA GLU A 485 5.06 -29.71 -0.96
C GLU A 485 5.46 -28.27 -1.34
N GLU A 486 4.78 -27.69 -2.32
CA GLU A 486 5.09 -26.33 -2.77
C GLU A 486 4.63 -25.26 -1.79
N MET A 487 3.48 -25.42 -1.14
CA MET A 487 3.01 -24.45 -0.16
C MET A 487 3.79 -24.52 1.15
N LEU A 488 4.26 -25.70 1.56
CA LEU A 488 5.23 -25.83 2.66
C LEU A 488 6.54 -25.13 2.30
N TRP A 489 7.04 -25.30 1.07
CA TRP A 489 8.22 -24.56 0.62
C TRP A 489 8.01 -23.05 0.70
N VAL A 490 6.85 -22.53 0.28
CA VAL A 490 6.51 -21.11 0.39
C VAL A 490 6.47 -20.67 1.86
N SER A 491 5.85 -21.47 2.73
CA SER A 491 5.75 -21.21 4.18
C SER A 491 7.11 -21.13 4.86
N ASP A 492 8.05 -22.01 4.49
CA ASP A 492 9.34 -22.12 5.17
C ASP A 492 10.42 -21.15 4.66
N HIS A 493 10.35 -20.73 3.39
CA HIS A 493 11.48 -20.07 2.72
C HIS A 493 11.24 -18.62 2.29
N SER A 494 10.00 -18.11 2.32
CA SER A 494 9.68 -16.81 1.73
C SER A 494 8.97 -15.87 2.70
N LEU A 495 9.15 -14.56 2.52
CA LEU A 495 8.30 -13.55 3.19
C LEU A 495 6.82 -13.62 2.77
N LEU A 496 6.49 -14.40 1.74
CA LEU A 496 5.10 -14.76 1.38
C LEU A 496 4.57 -15.98 2.15
N SER A 497 5.30 -16.47 3.15
CA SER A 497 4.91 -17.57 4.04
C SER A 497 3.44 -17.58 4.47
N PRO A 498 2.86 -16.45 4.94
CA PRO A 498 1.43 -16.35 5.27
C PRO A 498 0.47 -16.84 4.20
N TYR A 499 0.79 -16.63 2.92
CA TYR A 499 -0.04 -17.07 1.80
C TYR A 499 0.08 -18.57 1.57
N GLY A 500 1.26 -19.17 1.78
CA GLY A 500 1.43 -20.62 1.75
C GLY A 500 0.58 -21.32 2.80
N ASP A 501 0.64 -20.82 4.05
CA ASP A 501 -0.21 -21.29 5.15
C ASP A 501 -1.70 -21.12 4.83
N LEU A 502 -2.09 -19.99 4.23
CA LEU A 502 -3.48 -19.72 3.86
C LEU A 502 -4.01 -20.70 2.81
N VAL A 503 -3.21 -21.03 1.80
CA VAL A 503 -3.58 -22.02 0.78
C VAL A 503 -3.69 -23.41 1.43
N LEU A 504 -2.71 -23.82 2.25
CA LEU A 504 -2.76 -25.08 2.98
C LEU A 504 -4.01 -25.18 3.85
N ALA A 505 -4.29 -24.16 4.66
CA ALA A 505 -5.46 -24.14 5.54
C ALA A 505 -6.79 -24.11 4.78
N THR A 506 -6.80 -23.66 3.51
CA THR A 506 -8.00 -23.65 2.66
C THR A 506 -8.28 -25.03 2.07
N TYR A 507 -7.25 -25.70 1.54
CA TYR A 507 -7.41 -26.90 0.73
C TYR A 507 -7.12 -28.21 1.47
N LEU A 508 -6.40 -28.18 2.60
CA LEU A 508 -6.22 -29.37 3.43
C LEU A 508 -7.49 -29.67 4.24
N VAL A 509 -7.91 -30.92 4.18
CA VAL A 509 -9.01 -31.43 4.99
C VAL A 509 -8.47 -31.76 6.39
N PRO A 510 -9.08 -31.20 7.45
CA PRO A 510 -8.73 -31.56 8.83
C PRO A 510 -8.84 -33.06 9.06
N ASN A 511 -7.81 -33.65 9.64
CA ASN A 511 -7.81 -35.06 10.04
C ASN A 511 -7.07 -35.27 11.36
N THR A 512 -7.47 -36.30 12.11
CA THR A 512 -6.93 -36.59 13.44
C THR A 512 -5.46 -37.00 13.42
N ALA A 513 -4.99 -37.65 12.35
CA ALA A 513 -3.60 -38.14 12.26
C ALA A 513 -2.56 -37.01 12.19
N GLN A 514 -2.94 -35.82 11.70
CA GLN A 514 -2.07 -34.66 11.54
C GLN A 514 -2.62 -33.40 12.22
N ALA A 515 -3.56 -33.56 13.16
CA ALA A 515 -4.32 -32.46 13.73
C ALA A 515 -3.42 -31.40 14.38
N ASP A 516 -2.38 -31.79 15.11
CA ASP A 516 -1.43 -30.86 15.75
C ASP A 516 -0.70 -29.97 14.73
N ILE A 517 -0.19 -30.58 13.66
CA ILE A 517 0.56 -29.86 12.61
C ILE A 517 -0.38 -28.93 11.86
N GLN A 518 -1.55 -29.45 11.44
CA GLN A 518 -2.56 -28.69 10.73
C GLN A 518 -3.11 -27.53 11.56
N LEU A 519 -3.27 -27.71 12.88
CA LEU A 519 -3.74 -26.68 13.79
C LEU A 519 -2.83 -25.45 13.74
N SER A 520 -1.51 -25.63 13.85
CA SER A 520 -0.57 -24.51 13.81
C SER A 520 -0.63 -23.72 12.49
N ILE A 521 -0.81 -24.40 11.36
CA ILE A 521 -0.92 -23.77 10.03
C ILE A 521 -2.24 -23.01 9.93
N ALA A 522 -3.34 -23.62 10.37
CA ALA A 522 -4.67 -23.01 10.35
C ALA A 522 -4.76 -21.79 11.27
N GLU A 523 -4.10 -21.81 12.43
CA GLU A 523 -4.00 -20.64 13.33
C GLU A 523 -3.28 -19.48 12.65
N ARG A 524 -2.09 -19.71 12.08
CA ARG A 524 -1.34 -18.65 11.36
C ARG A 524 -2.12 -18.11 10.16
N ALA A 525 -2.77 -19.00 9.41
CA ALA A 525 -3.61 -18.62 8.26
C ALA A 525 -4.80 -17.74 8.68
N ALA A 526 -5.56 -18.17 9.70
CA ALA A 526 -6.74 -17.44 10.18
C ALA A 526 -6.37 -16.09 10.81
N GLN A 527 -5.24 -16.02 11.52
CA GLN A 527 -4.71 -14.77 12.05
C GLN A 527 -4.21 -13.83 10.96
N PHE A 528 -3.69 -14.35 9.86
CA PHE A 528 -3.28 -13.53 8.72
C PHE A 528 -4.49 -12.94 7.98
N ILE A 529 -5.37 -13.82 7.49
CA ILE A 529 -6.62 -13.44 6.81
C ILE A 529 -7.70 -14.42 7.27
N PRO A 530 -8.68 -13.96 8.07
CA PRO A 530 -9.73 -14.83 8.61
C PRO A 530 -10.77 -15.16 7.54
N LEU A 531 -10.36 -15.90 6.51
CA LEU A 531 -11.24 -16.41 5.47
C LEU A 531 -12.11 -17.54 6.01
N ARG A 532 -13.34 -17.62 5.50
CA ARG A 532 -14.37 -18.58 5.93
C ARG A 532 -13.86 -20.02 6.02
N ARG A 533 -13.28 -20.55 4.94
CA ARG A 533 -12.86 -21.96 4.88
C ARG A 533 -11.69 -22.27 5.82
N PRO A 534 -10.58 -21.52 5.83
CA PRO A 534 -9.53 -21.64 6.85
C PRO A 534 -10.04 -21.54 8.29
N CYS A 535 -10.93 -20.58 8.59
CA CYS A 535 -11.49 -20.44 9.94
C CYS A 535 -12.37 -21.64 10.33
N LEU A 536 -13.19 -22.15 9.42
CA LEU A 536 -14.00 -23.35 9.67
C LEU A 536 -13.12 -24.57 9.91
N ASN A 537 -12.08 -24.75 9.09
CA ASN A 537 -11.09 -25.81 9.30
C ASN A 537 -10.37 -25.65 10.65
N LEU A 538 -10.05 -24.42 11.07
CA LEU A 538 -9.49 -24.13 12.38
C LEU A 538 -10.44 -24.52 13.53
N VAL A 539 -11.75 -24.23 13.42
CA VAL A 539 -12.74 -24.67 14.43
C VAL A 539 -12.72 -26.19 14.59
N VAL A 540 -12.71 -26.94 13.47
CA VAL A 540 -12.64 -28.40 13.49
C VAL A 540 -11.34 -28.90 14.14
N LEU A 541 -10.20 -28.29 13.78
CA LEU A 541 -8.90 -28.66 14.34
C LEU A 541 -8.80 -28.35 15.83
N LEU A 542 -9.40 -27.26 16.31
CA LEU A 542 -9.44 -26.94 17.74
C LEU A 542 -10.23 -27.99 18.53
N GLU A 543 -11.38 -28.44 18.01
CA GLU A 543 -12.14 -29.54 18.62
C GLU A 543 -11.36 -30.86 18.63
N MET A 544 -10.70 -31.21 17.53
CA MET A 544 -9.84 -32.41 17.45
C MET A 544 -8.72 -32.38 18.50
N ASN A 545 -8.27 -31.19 18.90
CA ASN A 545 -7.23 -30.97 19.89
C ASN A 545 -7.77 -30.59 21.28
N HIS A 546 -9.05 -30.87 21.55
CA HIS A 546 -9.69 -30.63 22.85
C HIS A 546 -9.69 -29.16 23.33
N ARG A 547 -9.56 -28.19 22.41
CA ARG A 547 -9.63 -26.73 22.68
C ARG A 547 -11.04 -26.18 22.46
N HIS A 548 -12.02 -26.82 23.10
CA HIS A 548 -13.45 -26.54 22.91
C HIS A 548 -13.88 -25.07 23.14
N PRO A 549 -13.41 -24.38 24.19
CA PRO A 549 -13.82 -22.99 24.41
C PRO A 549 -13.40 -22.04 23.28
N GLU A 550 -12.22 -22.28 22.71
CA GLU A 550 -11.67 -21.48 21.62
C GLU A 550 -12.41 -21.74 20.31
N ALA A 551 -12.71 -23.02 20.03
CA ALA A 551 -13.51 -23.41 18.88
C ALA A 551 -14.91 -22.77 18.91
N LEU A 552 -15.57 -22.77 20.08
CA LEU A 552 -16.88 -22.14 20.26
C LEU A 552 -16.83 -20.62 20.05
N GLN A 553 -15.80 -19.94 20.58
CA GLN A 553 -15.62 -18.51 20.36
C GLN A 553 -15.42 -18.19 18.89
N LEU A 554 -14.52 -18.91 18.23
CA LEU A 554 -14.20 -18.71 16.81
C LEU A 554 -15.43 -18.96 15.92
N LEU A 555 -16.23 -19.99 16.23
CA LEU A 555 -17.46 -20.29 15.52
C LEU A 555 -18.51 -19.19 15.67
N ARG A 556 -18.63 -18.55 16.84
CA ARG A 556 -19.53 -17.39 17.04
C ARG A 556 -19.13 -16.20 16.17
N SER A 557 -17.85 -15.85 16.16
CA SER A 557 -17.31 -14.80 15.28
C SER A 557 -17.53 -15.13 13.80
N LEU A 558 -17.29 -16.39 13.41
CA LEU A 558 -17.48 -16.87 12.05
C LEU A 558 -18.95 -16.84 11.60
N ARG A 559 -19.90 -17.28 12.45
CA ARG A 559 -21.34 -17.18 12.19
C ARG A 559 -21.76 -15.74 11.95
N ARG A 560 -21.25 -14.80 12.76
CA ARG A 560 -21.61 -13.39 12.63
C ARG A 560 -21.11 -12.77 11.31
N MET A 561 -19.93 -13.19 10.85
CA MET A 561 -19.34 -12.71 9.60
C MET A 561 -19.95 -13.35 8.35
N ALA A 562 -20.13 -14.68 8.36
CA ALA A 562 -20.46 -15.45 7.17
C ALA A 562 -21.96 -15.54 6.90
N GLY A 563 -22.81 -15.35 7.93
CA GLY A 563 -24.26 -15.50 7.82
C GLY A 563 -24.65 -16.85 7.21
N ASP A 564 -25.66 -16.85 6.34
CA ASP A 564 -26.22 -18.05 5.71
C ASP A 564 -25.20 -18.84 4.86
N ARG A 565 -24.10 -18.20 4.42
CA ARG A 565 -23.06 -18.88 3.63
C ARG A 565 -22.25 -19.88 4.44
N LEU A 566 -22.24 -19.76 5.77
CA LEU A 566 -21.53 -20.71 6.63
C LEU A 566 -22.15 -22.10 6.56
N GLU A 567 -23.48 -22.20 6.52
CA GLU A 567 -24.19 -23.48 6.46
C GLU A 567 -23.86 -24.25 5.18
N GLN A 568 -23.62 -23.52 4.07
CA GLN A 568 -23.14 -24.12 2.82
C GLN A 568 -21.73 -24.72 2.97
N ASP A 569 -20.83 -24.04 3.67
CA ASP A 569 -19.47 -24.54 3.90
C ASP A 569 -19.45 -25.73 4.86
N ILE A 570 -20.31 -25.71 5.89
CA ILE A 570 -20.47 -26.81 6.85
C ILE A 570 -21.01 -28.05 6.13
N ALA A 571 -21.99 -27.90 5.24
CA ALA A 571 -22.56 -29.00 4.47
C ALA A 571 -21.53 -29.68 3.53
N GLN A 572 -20.43 -29.00 3.19
CA GLN A 572 -19.33 -29.53 2.38
C GLN A 572 -18.23 -30.19 3.21
N LEU A 573 -18.35 -30.25 4.55
CA LEU A 573 -17.38 -30.94 5.38
C LEU A 573 -17.57 -32.46 5.31
N PRO A 574 -16.48 -33.25 5.48
CA PRO A 574 -16.59 -34.70 5.67
C PRO A 574 -17.51 -35.04 6.86
N ALA A 575 -18.19 -36.18 6.78
CA ALA A 575 -19.14 -36.63 7.81
C ALA A 575 -18.55 -36.67 9.23
N ASP A 576 -17.30 -37.14 9.36
CA ASP A 576 -16.59 -37.21 10.64
C ASP A 576 -16.38 -35.82 11.25
N ASN A 577 -16.03 -34.82 10.41
CA ASN A 577 -15.84 -33.44 10.85
C ASN A 577 -17.18 -32.79 11.21
N LEU A 578 -18.26 -33.11 10.50
CA LEU A 578 -19.60 -32.62 10.81
C LEU A 578 -20.12 -33.17 12.14
N ALA A 579 -19.86 -34.45 12.43
CA ALA A 579 -20.22 -35.07 13.71
C ALA A 579 -19.56 -34.35 14.90
N LEU A 580 -18.30 -33.92 14.73
CA LEU A 580 -17.54 -33.15 15.71
C LEU A 580 -18.16 -31.78 16.01
N LEU A 581 -18.74 -31.12 15.00
CA LEU A 581 -19.29 -29.77 15.12
C LEU A 581 -20.72 -29.72 15.68
N ASN A 582 -21.48 -30.83 15.67
CA ASN A 582 -22.88 -30.83 16.08
C ASN A 582 -23.11 -30.25 17.49
N ALA A 583 -22.25 -30.62 18.45
CA ALA A 583 -22.34 -30.10 19.82
C ALA A 583 -22.01 -28.60 19.90
N LEU A 584 -21.02 -28.13 19.13
CA LEU A 584 -20.64 -26.72 19.04
C LEU A 584 -21.74 -25.86 18.39
N LEU A 585 -22.34 -26.34 17.31
CA LEU A 585 -23.37 -25.61 16.57
C LEU A 585 -24.60 -25.32 17.44
N LEU A 586 -24.99 -26.27 18.28
CA LEU A 586 -26.07 -26.11 19.26
C LEU A 586 -25.72 -25.10 20.36
N GLN A 587 -24.46 -25.10 20.85
CA GLN A 587 -24.02 -24.18 21.88
C GLN A 587 -23.81 -22.75 21.37
N ALA A 588 -23.38 -22.58 20.12
CA ALA A 588 -23.14 -21.27 19.52
C ALA A 588 -24.41 -20.41 19.42
N ASP A 589 -25.60 -21.02 19.43
CA ASP A 589 -26.91 -20.32 19.43
C ASP A 589 -27.31 -19.76 20.80
N THR A 590 -26.59 -20.11 21.87
CA THR A 590 -26.80 -19.53 23.20
C THR A 590 -25.99 -18.25 23.38
N PRO A 591 -26.59 -17.13 23.85
CA PRO A 591 -25.87 -15.87 24.04
C PRO A 591 -24.79 -16.01 25.11
N PRO A 592 -23.62 -15.35 24.96
CA PRO A 592 -22.52 -15.50 25.90
C PRO A 592 -22.89 -14.94 27.28
N LEU A 593 -22.52 -15.68 28.34
CA LEU A 593 -22.43 -15.14 29.70
C LEU A 593 -21.40 -13.99 29.69
N LYS A 594 -21.76 -12.85 30.29
CA LYS A 594 -20.98 -11.59 30.33
C LYS A 594 -19.46 -11.83 30.42
N ARG A 595 -18.71 -11.32 29.43
CA ARG A 595 -17.23 -11.30 29.42
C ARG A 595 -16.70 -10.27 30.42
N SER A 596 -15.68 -10.64 31.20
CA SER A 596 -14.64 -9.72 31.68
C SER A 596 -13.43 -9.90 30.75
N LEU A 597 -13.02 -8.83 30.06
CA LEU A 597 -11.81 -8.80 29.23
C LEU A 597 -10.56 -8.64 30.10
#